data_AF-A0AAV1W198-F1
#
_entry.id   AF-A0AAV1W198-F1
#
_cell.length_a   1.000
_cell.length_b   1.000
_cell.length_c   1.000
_cell.angle_alpha   90.00
_cell.angle_beta   90.00
_cell.angle_gamma   90.00
#
_symmetry.space_group_name_H-M   'P 1'
#
loop_
_entity.id
_entity.type
_entity.pdbx_description
1 polymer ?
#
loop_
_entity_poly.entity_id
_entity_poly.type
_entity_poly.pdbx_seq_one_letter_code
_entity_poly.pdbx_strand_id
1 'polypeptide(L)'
;MSNLVFDPTLINIELDDDASLESISLPQKYQYIEQVDELLEIFTINKSVSFTIWFPLGKQFTSHIDKWVNRAIEKECEKLDLELKFARNDDEPYNFPFHILLSSKKSHLKWLSLCECQLKPTRELVYRLNLLESLTLVYVSMEASDLEIILSSCLNLEFLQLIDCEVLTSLRIFNQDMRLKHLLVHPLVFVANIELSIPSLELFTFDGEIENFTISRMNQLKTVELSIEETYPRGMSQLLDELSRNAPLLQTLFLTADFDQFLSHAHNNNQTPKLTHLELTPKGEYGWNVFVDILYKSPKLEVLVVEVSKG
;
A
#
# COMPACT_ATOMS: atom_id res chain seq x y z
N MET A 1 -8.82 15.73 19.54
CA MET A 1 -8.32 14.38 19.28
C MET A 1 -7.15 14.12 20.21
N SER A 2 -7.18 13.05 21.00
CA SER A 2 -6.01 12.62 21.78
C SER A 2 -5.14 11.73 20.90
N ASN A 3 -3.83 11.90 20.94
CA ASN A 3 -2.90 11.02 20.22
C ASN A 3 -2.21 10.11 21.24
N LEU A 4 -2.48 8.81 21.15
CA LEU A 4 -1.88 7.79 21.99
C LEU A 4 -0.93 6.98 21.12
N VAL A 5 0.36 7.11 21.40
CA VAL A 5 1.43 6.36 20.74
C VAL A 5 2.14 5.57 21.81
N PHE A 6 2.09 4.24 21.67
CA PHE A 6 2.86 3.33 22.50
C PHE A 6 3.92 2.71 21.60
N ASP A 7 5.18 3.06 21.84
CA ASP A 7 6.31 2.65 21.04
C ASP A 7 7.38 1.99 21.93
N PRO A 8 8.45 1.40 21.36
CA PRO A 8 9.48 0.70 22.13
C PRO A 8 10.20 1.56 23.17
N THR A 9 10.13 2.90 23.09
CA THR A 9 10.77 3.79 24.06
C THR A 9 10.17 3.68 25.46
N LEU A 10 8.93 3.17 25.59
CA LEU A 10 8.29 2.89 26.88
C LEU A 10 9.13 1.97 27.77
N ILE A 11 9.82 0.99 27.16
CA ILE A 11 10.74 0.09 27.84
C ILE A 11 12.22 0.43 27.59
N ASN A 12 12.51 1.67 27.18
CA ASN A 12 13.85 2.21 26.90
C ASN A 12 14.57 1.54 25.71
N ILE A 13 13.83 1.18 24.65
CA ILE A 13 14.41 0.73 23.38
C ILE A 13 14.32 1.87 22.35
N GLU A 14 15.39 2.12 21.61
CA GLU A 14 15.43 3.14 20.57
C GLU A 14 14.65 2.71 19.32
N LEU A 15 14.01 3.65 18.63
CA LEU A 15 13.11 3.39 17.50
C LEU A 15 13.83 2.86 16.23
N ASP A 16 15.09 3.26 16.05
CA ASP A 16 15.88 2.97 14.84
C ASP A 16 16.75 1.70 14.99
N ASP A 17 16.63 0.96 16.09
CA ASP A 17 17.40 -0.25 16.35
C ASP A 17 16.58 -1.51 16.01
N ASP A 18 16.44 -1.78 14.71
CA ASP A 18 15.74 -2.97 14.21
C ASP A 18 16.30 -4.28 14.78
N ALA A 19 17.62 -4.37 15.00
CA ALA A 19 18.26 -5.55 15.59
C ALA A 19 17.81 -5.78 17.04
N SER A 20 17.62 -4.71 17.82
CA SER A 20 17.02 -4.80 19.15
C SER A 20 15.55 -5.22 19.10
N LEU A 21 14.78 -4.73 18.12
CA LEU A 21 13.36 -5.10 17.95
C LEU A 21 13.20 -6.59 17.57
N GLU A 22 14.05 -7.10 16.68
CA GLU A 22 14.09 -8.51 16.30
C GLU A 22 14.49 -9.45 17.45
N SER A 23 15.27 -8.95 18.41
CA SER A 23 15.82 -9.74 19.51
C SER A 23 15.10 -9.53 20.86
N ILE A 24 13.93 -8.88 20.88
CA ILE A 24 13.16 -8.65 22.11
C ILE A 24 12.76 -9.97 22.78
N SER A 25 13.23 -10.14 24.01
CA SER A 25 12.90 -11.30 24.85
C SER A 25 11.46 -11.26 25.36
N LEU A 26 10.86 -12.44 25.62
CA LEU A 26 9.50 -12.53 26.19
C LEU A 26 9.30 -11.67 27.46
N PRO A 27 10.23 -11.63 28.44
CA PRO A 27 10.09 -10.75 29.60
C PRO A 27 9.96 -9.26 29.25
N GLN A 28 10.71 -8.77 28.25
CA GLN A 28 10.59 -7.39 27.79
C GLN A 28 9.24 -7.13 27.10
N LYS A 29 8.70 -8.11 26.37
CA LYS A 29 7.35 -8.00 25.78
C LYS A 29 6.28 -7.88 26.85
N TYR A 30 6.36 -8.67 27.92
CA TYR A 30 5.43 -8.55 29.05
C TYR A 30 5.61 -7.23 29.80
N GLN A 31 6.83 -6.75 29.99
CA GLN A 31 7.08 -5.43 30.57
C GLN A 31 6.42 -4.31 29.76
N TYR A 32 6.54 -4.36 28.43
CA TYR A 32 5.86 -3.42 27.53
C TYR A 32 4.34 -3.51 27.68
N ILE A 33 3.78 -4.73 27.67
CA ILE A 33 2.34 -4.96 27.83
C ILE A 33 1.82 -4.37 29.15
N GLU A 34 2.52 -4.60 30.26
CA GLU A 34 2.16 -4.06 31.58
C GLU A 34 2.13 -2.53 31.57
N GLN A 35 3.15 -1.88 30.99
CA GLN A 35 3.20 -0.43 30.88
C GLN A 35 2.07 0.13 30.01
N VAL A 36 1.77 -0.48 28.87
CA VAL A 36 0.64 -0.08 28.02
C VAL A 36 -0.68 -0.22 28.78
N ASP A 37 -0.87 -1.33 29.49
CA ASP A 37 -2.07 -1.57 30.29
C ASP A 37 -2.24 -0.52 31.41
N GLU A 38 -1.19 -0.21 32.17
CA GLU A 38 -1.21 0.82 33.21
C GLU A 38 -1.53 2.21 32.64
N LEU A 39 -0.87 2.59 31.53
CA LEU A 39 -1.10 3.87 30.89
C LEU A 39 -2.54 3.97 30.35
N LEU A 40 -3.09 2.90 29.77
CA LEU A 40 -4.48 2.88 29.30
C LEU A 40 -5.51 2.93 30.42
N GLU A 41 -5.15 2.58 31.65
CA GLU A 41 -6.01 2.77 32.82
C GLU A 41 -5.97 4.22 33.33
N ILE A 42 -4.79 4.84 33.31
CA ILE A 42 -4.59 6.24 33.74
C ILE A 42 -5.20 7.20 32.73
N PHE A 43 -4.99 6.98 31.43
CA PHE A 43 -5.48 7.85 30.38
C PHE A 43 -6.99 7.66 30.19
N THR A 44 -7.77 8.54 30.82
CA THR A 44 -9.20 8.62 30.54
C THR A 44 -9.40 9.21 29.15
N ILE A 45 -9.66 8.33 28.19
CA ILE A 45 -9.97 8.76 26.83
C ILE A 45 -11.37 9.40 26.83
N ASN A 46 -11.40 10.72 26.65
CA ASN A 46 -12.62 11.54 26.78
C ASN A 46 -13.08 12.17 25.45
N LYS A 47 -12.35 11.96 24.35
CA LYS A 47 -12.60 12.50 22.99
C LYS A 47 -12.09 11.51 21.94
N SER A 48 -12.33 11.79 20.65
CA SER A 48 -11.79 10.99 19.55
C SER A 48 -10.27 10.81 19.65
N VAL A 49 -9.78 9.64 19.21
CA VAL A 49 -8.39 9.22 19.41
C VAL A 49 -7.72 8.81 18.11
N SER A 50 -6.44 9.13 18.01
CA SER A 50 -5.47 8.44 17.16
C SER A 50 -4.69 7.47 18.05
N PHE A 51 -4.68 6.19 17.69
CA PHE A 51 -4.16 5.10 18.48
C PHE A 51 -3.10 4.32 17.70
N THR A 52 -1.87 4.35 18.21
CA THR A 52 -0.72 3.69 17.60
C THR A 52 -0.09 2.73 18.61
N ILE A 53 0.07 1.47 18.19
CA ILE A 53 0.91 0.48 18.87
C ILE A 53 2.07 0.19 17.93
N TRP A 54 3.29 0.42 18.39
CA TRP A 54 4.51 0.03 17.71
C TRP A 54 5.32 -0.84 18.64
N PHE A 55 5.21 -2.16 18.46
CA PHE A 55 5.99 -3.11 19.24
C PHE A 55 5.91 -4.51 18.63
N PRO A 56 6.99 -5.30 18.63
CA PRO A 56 7.01 -6.65 18.05
C PRO A 56 6.11 -7.61 18.83
N LEU A 57 4.85 -7.74 18.44
CA LEU A 57 3.85 -8.61 19.09
C LEU A 57 3.09 -9.42 18.04
N GLY A 58 3.15 -10.75 18.15
CA GLY A 58 2.41 -11.64 17.27
C GLY A 58 1.15 -12.20 17.91
N LYS A 59 0.68 -13.31 17.35
CA LYS A 59 -0.56 -13.99 17.71
C LYS A 59 -0.61 -14.42 19.17
N GLN A 60 0.51 -14.77 19.80
CA GLN A 60 0.51 -15.16 21.22
C GLN A 60 -0.01 -14.04 22.15
N PHE A 61 0.04 -12.78 21.71
CA PHE A 61 -0.43 -11.62 22.47
C PHE A 61 -1.80 -11.09 22.03
N THR A 62 -2.54 -11.85 21.22
CA THR A 62 -3.86 -11.48 20.67
C THR A 62 -4.80 -10.88 21.72
N SER A 63 -4.91 -11.49 22.91
CA SER A 63 -5.82 -10.99 23.96
C SER A 63 -5.48 -9.59 24.45
N HIS A 64 -4.19 -9.22 24.48
CA HIS A 64 -3.75 -7.88 24.88
C HIS A 64 -4.01 -6.86 23.77
N ILE A 65 -3.63 -7.20 22.53
CA ILE A 65 -3.84 -6.34 21.37
C ILE A 65 -5.34 -6.08 21.16
N ASP A 66 -6.17 -7.13 21.20
CA ASP A 66 -7.63 -7.02 21.09
C ASP A 66 -8.22 -6.12 22.18
N LYS A 67 -7.74 -6.23 23.43
CA LYS A 67 -8.17 -5.38 24.54
C LYS A 67 -7.86 -3.90 24.26
N TRP A 68 -6.65 -3.61 23.78
CA TRP A 68 -6.21 -2.25 23.47
C TRP A 68 -6.99 -1.64 22.31
N VAL A 69 -7.13 -2.39 21.21
CA VAL A 69 -7.90 -1.96 20.04
C VAL A 69 -9.37 -1.74 20.42
N ASN A 70 -9.98 -2.62 21.21
CA ASN A 70 -11.38 -2.48 21.65
C ASN A 70 -11.57 -1.17 22.40
N ARG A 71 -10.69 -0.88 23.37
CA ARG A 71 -10.75 0.38 24.14
C ARG A 71 -10.62 1.61 23.23
N ALA A 72 -9.75 1.55 22.22
CA ALA A 72 -9.63 2.65 21.25
C ALA A 72 -10.93 2.82 20.45
N ILE A 73 -11.49 1.74 19.90
CA ILE A 73 -12.73 1.78 19.10
C ILE A 73 -13.94 2.27 19.92
N GLU A 74 -14.07 1.85 21.19
CA GLU A 74 -15.11 2.35 22.11
C GLU A 74 -15.07 3.86 22.32
N LYS A 75 -13.92 4.48 22.03
CA LYS A 75 -13.64 5.90 22.22
C LYS A 75 -13.60 6.68 20.91
N GLU A 76 -14.32 6.19 19.91
CA GLU A 76 -14.47 6.85 18.61
C GLU A 76 -13.11 7.09 17.93
N CYS A 77 -12.27 6.05 17.94
CA CYS A 77 -10.98 6.06 17.26
C CYS A 77 -11.14 6.44 15.78
N GLU A 78 -10.38 7.45 15.34
CA GLU A 78 -10.34 7.92 13.95
C GLU A 78 -9.12 7.36 13.20
N LYS A 79 -7.99 7.18 13.89
CA LYS A 79 -6.76 6.57 13.33
C LYS A 79 -6.34 5.38 14.17
N LEU A 80 -6.24 4.20 13.56
CA LEU A 80 -5.67 3.00 14.16
C LEU A 80 -4.42 2.59 13.37
N ASP A 81 -3.32 2.41 14.08
CA ASP A 81 -2.01 2.11 13.51
C ASP A 81 -1.35 1.00 14.34
N LEU A 82 -1.21 -0.19 13.75
CA LEU A 82 -0.60 -1.35 14.40
C LEU A 82 0.68 -1.70 13.67
N GLU A 83 1.81 -1.29 14.24
CA GLU A 83 3.17 -1.60 13.78
C GLU A 83 3.72 -2.78 14.61
N LEU A 84 3.42 -3.99 14.16
CA LEU A 84 3.69 -5.22 14.91
C LEU A 84 4.92 -5.98 14.41
N LYS A 85 5.75 -5.34 13.58
CA LYS A 85 6.91 -5.96 12.94
C LYS A 85 7.82 -6.70 13.92
N PHE A 86 8.44 -7.79 13.47
CA PHE A 86 9.44 -8.57 14.21
C PHE A 86 8.91 -9.36 15.43
N ALA A 87 7.67 -9.84 15.36
CA ALA A 87 6.98 -10.51 16.47
C ALA A 87 7.72 -11.72 17.07
N ARG A 88 8.46 -12.48 16.25
CA ARG A 88 9.39 -13.60 16.51
C ARG A 88 9.16 -14.63 15.40
N ASN A 89 10.21 -15.30 14.95
CA ASN A 89 10.09 -16.29 13.86
C ASN A 89 9.19 -17.50 14.20
N ASP A 90 8.97 -17.79 15.50
CA ASP A 90 8.09 -18.87 15.97
C ASP A 90 6.67 -18.40 16.36
N ASP A 91 6.38 -17.08 16.28
CA ASP A 91 5.06 -16.52 16.55
C ASP A 91 4.38 -16.16 15.22
N GLU A 92 3.13 -16.58 15.06
CA GLU A 92 2.37 -16.25 13.85
C GLU A 92 1.96 -14.76 13.87
N PRO A 93 1.73 -14.14 12.71
CA PRO A 93 1.18 -12.78 12.64
C PRO A 93 -0.15 -12.64 13.40
N TYR A 94 -0.34 -11.49 14.04
CA TYR A 94 -1.57 -11.18 14.76
C TYR A 94 -2.78 -11.17 13.80
N ASN A 95 -3.87 -11.83 14.20
CA ASN A 95 -5.09 -11.88 13.38
C ASN A 95 -5.96 -10.64 13.67
N PHE A 96 -6.02 -9.69 12.74
CA PHE A 96 -6.78 -8.46 12.95
C PHE A 96 -8.29 -8.75 13.07
N PRO A 97 -8.93 -8.42 14.21
CA PRO A 97 -10.30 -8.81 14.51
C PRO A 97 -11.28 -7.82 13.89
N PHE A 98 -11.67 -7.99 12.61
CA PHE A 98 -12.67 -7.09 11.99
C PHE A 98 -14.00 -6.98 12.77
N HIS A 99 -14.35 -7.99 13.58
CA HIS A 99 -15.52 -7.96 14.46
C HIS A 99 -15.42 -6.90 15.56
N ILE A 100 -14.21 -6.49 15.94
CA ILE A 100 -13.94 -5.44 16.93
C ILE A 100 -14.50 -4.09 16.50
N LEU A 101 -14.61 -3.88 15.19
CA LEU A 101 -15.20 -2.68 14.63
C LEU A 101 -16.70 -2.58 14.96
N LEU A 102 -17.33 -3.68 15.38
CA LEU A 102 -18.74 -3.73 15.83
C LEU A 102 -18.94 -3.28 17.28
N SER A 103 -17.88 -3.20 18.09
CA SER A 103 -17.98 -2.86 19.53
C SER A 103 -18.56 -1.46 19.78
N SER A 104 -18.44 -0.55 18.81
CA SER A 104 -19.10 0.77 18.86
C SER A 104 -20.42 0.79 18.07
N LYS A 105 -21.33 1.70 18.41
CA LYS A 105 -22.60 1.89 17.66
C LYS A 105 -22.37 2.30 16.20
N LYS A 106 -21.30 3.05 15.94
CA LYS A 106 -20.88 3.52 14.63
C LYS A 106 -19.36 3.54 14.58
N SER A 107 -18.78 3.15 13.45
CA SER A 107 -17.35 3.32 13.23
C SER A 107 -17.02 4.79 12.98
N HIS A 108 -15.92 5.26 13.54
CA HIS A 108 -15.34 6.59 13.30
C HIS A 108 -14.00 6.50 12.56
N LEU A 109 -13.58 5.27 12.23
CA LEU A 109 -12.27 4.99 11.69
C LEU A 109 -12.14 5.56 10.27
N LYS A 110 -11.16 6.43 10.09
CA LYS A 110 -10.79 7.09 8.83
C LYS A 110 -9.42 6.63 8.33
N TRP A 111 -8.50 6.31 9.25
CA TRP A 111 -7.18 5.80 8.92
C TRP A 111 -6.96 4.43 9.58
N LEU A 112 -6.57 3.45 8.77
CA LEU A 112 -6.18 2.12 9.23
C LEU A 112 -4.83 1.77 8.62
N SER A 113 -3.85 1.52 9.49
CA SER A 113 -2.51 1.06 9.13
C SER A 113 -2.23 -0.24 9.88
N LEU A 114 -1.88 -1.30 9.15
CA LEU A 114 -1.61 -2.63 9.71
C LEU A 114 -0.30 -3.16 9.14
N CYS A 115 0.67 -3.40 10.02
CA CYS A 115 1.95 -4.02 9.70
C CYS A 115 2.05 -5.41 10.34
N GLU A 116 2.55 -6.39 9.58
CA GLU A 116 2.77 -7.78 10.01
C GLU A 116 1.51 -8.41 10.67
N CYS A 117 0.35 -8.19 10.04
CA CYS A 117 -0.95 -8.71 10.48
C CYS A 117 -1.51 -9.74 9.50
N GLN A 118 -2.27 -10.71 10.02
CA GLN A 118 -3.12 -11.59 9.22
C GLN A 118 -4.54 -11.02 9.13
N LEU A 119 -5.09 -10.97 7.92
CA LEU A 119 -6.45 -10.50 7.66
C LEU A 119 -7.40 -11.67 7.40
N LYS A 120 -8.61 -11.59 7.95
CA LYS A 120 -9.73 -12.49 7.63
C LYS A 120 -10.99 -11.67 7.39
N PRO A 121 -11.02 -10.87 6.31
CA PRO A 121 -12.13 -9.98 6.05
C PRO A 121 -13.37 -10.77 5.66
N THR A 122 -14.53 -10.38 6.18
CA THR A 122 -15.82 -10.89 5.71
C THR A 122 -16.71 -9.73 5.31
N ARG A 123 -17.56 -9.95 4.30
CA ARG A 123 -18.49 -8.92 3.79
C ARG A 123 -19.40 -8.35 4.89
N GLU A 124 -19.71 -9.17 5.88
CA GLU A 124 -20.53 -8.79 7.04
C GLU A 124 -19.83 -7.86 8.02
N LEU A 125 -18.49 -7.73 7.98
CA LEU A 125 -17.73 -6.92 8.94
C LEU A 125 -17.16 -5.66 8.31
N VAL A 126 -16.77 -5.72 7.04
CA VAL A 126 -16.10 -4.62 6.32
C VAL A 126 -17.00 -3.40 6.07
N TYR A 127 -18.34 -3.53 6.18
CA TYR A 127 -19.24 -2.37 6.06
C TYR A 127 -18.95 -1.27 7.11
N ARG A 128 -18.27 -1.62 8.20
CA ARG A 128 -17.80 -0.70 9.25
C ARG A 128 -16.62 0.17 8.81
N LEU A 129 -16.02 -0.10 7.66
CA LEU A 129 -14.95 0.70 7.05
C LEU A 129 -15.49 1.73 6.05
N ASN A 130 -16.80 1.99 6.04
CA ASN A 130 -17.41 2.93 5.10
C ASN A 130 -16.96 4.39 5.24
N LEU A 131 -16.36 4.77 6.39
CA LEU A 131 -15.75 6.08 6.60
C LEU A 131 -14.23 6.09 6.35
N LEU A 132 -13.64 4.96 5.99
CA LEU A 132 -12.21 4.85 5.80
C LEU A 132 -11.78 5.72 4.61
N GLU A 133 -10.84 6.62 4.86
CA GLU A 133 -10.23 7.56 3.91
C GLU A 133 -8.82 7.09 3.52
N SER A 134 -8.14 6.34 4.39
CA SER A 134 -6.78 5.83 4.17
C SER A 134 -6.62 4.40 4.69
N LEU A 135 -6.04 3.54 3.86
CA LEU A 135 -5.66 2.17 4.21
C LEU A 135 -4.20 1.93 3.84
N THR A 136 -3.40 1.51 4.82
CA THR A 136 -2.02 1.08 4.62
C THR A 136 -1.87 -0.35 5.14
N LEU A 137 -1.38 -1.25 4.31
CA LEU A 137 -1.08 -2.64 4.67
C LEU A 137 0.39 -2.91 4.39
N VAL A 138 1.12 -3.41 5.37
CA VAL A 138 2.58 -3.61 5.33
C VAL A 138 2.90 -5.04 5.81
N TYR A 139 3.68 -5.82 5.04
CA TYR A 139 4.00 -7.22 5.39
C TYR A 139 2.76 -8.08 5.70
N VAL A 140 1.66 -7.83 4.99
CA VAL A 140 0.40 -8.55 5.17
C VAL A 140 0.27 -9.66 4.13
N SER A 141 0.10 -10.90 4.59
CA SER A 141 -0.23 -12.03 3.72
C SER A 141 -1.72 -12.01 3.39
N MET A 142 -2.06 -11.80 2.11
CA MET A 142 -3.45 -11.69 1.66
C MET A 142 -3.65 -12.10 0.20
N GLU A 143 -4.80 -12.68 -0.10
CA GLU A 143 -5.19 -12.95 -1.49
C GLU A 143 -5.87 -11.74 -2.13
N ALA A 144 -5.96 -11.75 -3.46
CA ALA A 144 -6.75 -10.75 -4.21
C ALA A 144 -8.20 -10.68 -3.73
N SER A 145 -8.79 -11.83 -3.35
CA SER A 145 -10.15 -11.93 -2.85
C SER A 145 -10.36 -11.19 -1.53
N ASP A 146 -9.37 -11.21 -0.64
CA ASP A 146 -9.39 -10.49 0.63
C ASP A 146 -9.40 -8.97 0.40
N LEU A 147 -8.55 -8.48 -0.52
CA LEU A 147 -8.50 -7.07 -0.88
C LEU A 147 -9.84 -6.62 -1.48
N GLU A 148 -10.41 -7.40 -2.38
CA GLU A 148 -11.72 -7.13 -2.99
C GLU A 148 -12.83 -7.04 -1.92
N ILE A 149 -12.80 -7.91 -0.91
CA ILE A 149 -13.77 -7.86 0.21
C ILE A 149 -13.58 -6.56 1.00
N ILE A 150 -12.35 -6.19 1.38
CA ILE A 150 -12.07 -4.96 2.13
C ILE A 150 -12.55 -3.73 1.36
N LEU A 151 -12.15 -3.60 0.09
CA LEU A 151 -12.45 -2.44 -0.74
C LEU A 151 -13.93 -2.32 -1.11
N SER A 152 -14.71 -3.41 -1.04
CA SER A 152 -16.13 -3.41 -1.42
C SER A 152 -17.01 -2.43 -0.64
N SER A 153 -16.59 -2.00 0.56
CA SER A 153 -17.34 -1.08 1.42
C SER A 153 -16.67 0.29 1.63
N CYS A 154 -15.41 0.45 1.21
CA CYS A 154 -14.61 1.66 1.45
C CYS A 154 -14.80 2.73 0.36
N LEU A 155 -16.04 3.19 0.14
CA LEU A 155 -16.33 4.14 -0.95
C LEU A 155 -15.68 5.53 -0.74
N ASN A 156 -15.37 5.89 0.50
CA ASN A 156 -14.69 7.15 0.84
C ASN A 156 -13.16 7.04 0.82
N LEU A 157 -12.59 5.88 0.47
CA LEU A 157 -11.15 5.67 0.47
C LEU A 157 -10.50 6.60 -0.55
N GLU A 158 -9.56 7.43 -0.09
CA GLU A 158 -8.78 8.36 -0.90
C GLU A 158 -7.33 7.89 -1.09
N PHE A 159 -6.81 7.10 -0.16
CA PHE A 159 -5.44 6.58 -0.16
C PHE A 159 -5.40 5.08 0.14
N LEU A 160 -4.73 4.32 -0.73
CA LEU A 160 -4.44 2.90 -0.54
C LEU A 160 -2.95 2.67 -0.74
N GLN A 161 -2.28 2.11 0.26
CA GLN A 161 -0.88 1.73 0.19
C GLN A 161 -0.71 0.27 0.58
N LEU A 162 -0.03 -0.49 -0.27
CA LEU A 162 0.30 -1.90 -0.08
C LEU A 162 1.83 -2.01 -0.10
N ILE A 163 2.42 -2.54 0.97
CA ILE A 163 3.86 -2.68 1.11
C ILE A 163 4.21 -4.13 1.45
N ASP A 164 5.05 -4.75 0.63
CA ASP A 164 5.52 -6.13 0.85
C ASP A 164 4.36 -7.09 1.18
N CYS A 165 3.22 -6.94 0.51
CA CYS A 165 2.07 -7.81 0.74
C CYS A 165 2.28 -9.17 0.05
N GLU A 166 2.48 -10.22 0.84
CA GLU A 166 2.66 -11.57 0.33
C GLU A 166 1.36 -12.14 -0.24
N VAL A 167 1.47 -13.12 -1.15
CA VAL A 167 0.34 -13.88 -1.76
C VAL A 167 -0.55 -13.06 -2.72
N LEU A 168 -0.42 -11.73 -2.74
CA LEU A 168 -1.18 -10.86 -3.64
C LEU A 168 -0.70 -10.95 -5.10
N THR A 169 -1.17 -11.97 -5.81
CA THR A 169 -0.79 -12.27 -7.20
C THR A 169 -1.61 -11.53 -8.25
N SER A 170 -2.69 -10.85 -7.86
CA SER A 170 -3.51 -10.06 -8.78
C SER A 170 -4.12 -8.86 -8.07
N LEU A 171 -4.01 -7.69 -8.70
CA LEU A 171 -4.57 -6.43 -8.20
C LEU A 171 -5.68 -5.97 -9.14
N ARG A 172 -6.93 -6.11 -8.71
CA ARG A 172 -8.10 -5.73 -9.49
C ARG A 172 -8.97 -4.76 -8.74
N ILE A 173 -9.10 -3.55 -9.26
CA ILE A 173 -9.89 -2.49 -8.63
C ILE A 173 -10.78 -1.85 -9.69
N PHE A 174 -12.05 -2.25 -9.66
CA PHE A 174 -13.11 -1.72 -10.53
C PHE A 174 -14.17 -1.04 -9.68
N ASN A 175 -14.02 0.26 -9.46
CA ASN A 175 -15.05 1.00 -8.72
C ASN A 175 -15.11 2.45 -9.18
N GLN A 176 -16.19 2.79 -9.88
CA GLN A 176 -16.41 4.13 -10.43
C GLN A 176 -16.87 5.13 -9.36
N ASP A 177 -17.42 4.64 -8.24
CA ASP A 177 -17.96 5.45 -7.15
C ASP A 177 -16.94 5.71 -6.04
N MET A 178 -15.80 5.02 -6.08
CA MET A 178 -14.73 5.18 -5.10
C MET A 178 -14.00 6.51 -5.28
N ARG A 179 -13.54 7.11 -4.17
CA ARG A 179 -12.83 8.39 -4.15
C ARG A 179 -11.31 8.25 -4.17
N LEU A 180 -10.79 7.10 -4.58
CA LEU A 180 -9.38 6.77 -4.46
C LEU A 180 -8.55 7.67 -5.38
N LYS A 181 -7.69 8.50 -4.77
CA LYS A 181 -6.79 9.43 -5.45
C LYS A 181 -5.37 8.88 -5.55
N HIS A 182 -4.95 8.09 -4.56
CA HIS A 182 -3.59 7.59 -4.44
C HIS A 182 -3.61 6.07 -4.27
N LEU A 183 -2.94 5.36 -5.18
CA LEU A 183 -2.71 3.93 -5.10
C LEU A 183 -1.20 3.68 -5.17
N LEU A 184 -0.64 3.24 -4.04
CA LEU A 184 0.78 2.99 -3.88
C LEU A 184 1.01 1.51 -3.61
N VAL A 185 1.85 0.85 -4.39
CA VAL A 185 2.08 -0.60 -4.30
C VAL A 185 3.59 -0.87 -4.35
N HIS A 186 4.25 -1.07 -3.22
CA HIS A 186 5.72 -1.21 -3.19
C HIS A 186 6.28 -1.96 -1.98
N PRO A 187 7.31 -2.79 -2.15
CA PRO A 187 7.51 -3.67 -3.30
C PRO A 187 6.49 -4.82 -3.25
N LEU A 188 6.17 -5.41 -4.40
CA LEU A 188 5.54 -6.73 -4.47
C LEU A 188 6.44 -7.65 -5.29
N VAL A 189 6.69 -8.85 -4.76
CA VAL A 189 7.57 -9.83 -5.44
C VAL A 189 7.05 -10.14 -6.84
N PHE A 190 5.77 -10.48 -7.00
CA PHE A 190 5.19 -10.79 -8.30
C PHE A 190 3.68 -10.54 -8.35
N VAL A 191 3.23 -9.84 -9.39
CA VAL A 191 1.82 -9.63 -9.71
C VAL A 191 1.52 -10.06 -11.15
N ALA A 192 0.74 -11.12 -11.31
CA ALA A 192 0.36 -11.64 -12.62
C ALA A 192 -0.51 -10.65 -13.42
N ASN A 193 -1.44 -9.96 -12.74
CA ASN A 193 -2.38 -9.05 -13.39
C ASN A 193 -2.66 -7.83 -12.53
N ILE A 194 -2.44 -6.64 -13.11
CA ILE A 194 -2.96 -5.37 -12.61
C ILE A 194 -4.08 -4.92 -13.54
N GLU A 195 -5.30 -4.85 -13.02
CA GLU A 195 -6.48 -4.38 -13.74
C GLU A 195 -7.17 -3.24 -12.97
N LEU A 196 -7.05 -2.00 -13.48
CA LEU A 196 -7.57 -0.82 -12.78
C LEU A 196 -8.62 -0.09 -13.61
N SER A 197 -9.74 0.24 -12.97
CA SER A 197 -10.70 1.21 -13.50
C SER A 197 -11.22 2.12 -12.38
N ILE A 198 -10.47 3.21 -12.17
CA ILE A 198 -10.64 4.13 -11.05
C ILE A 198 -10.62 5.56 -11.61
N PRO A 199 -11.79 6.17 -11.90
CA PRO A 199 -11.86 7.50 -12.52
C PRO A 199 -11.28 8.63 -11.68
N SER A 200 -11.25 8.46 -10.37
CA SER A 200 -10.77 9.41 -9.37
C SER A 200 -9.25 9.36 -9.13
N LEU A 201 -8.55 8.35 -9.65
CA LEU A 201 -7.14 8.14 -9.34
C LEU A 201 -6.28 9.25 -9.95
N GLU A 202 -5.42 9.85 -9.15
CA GLU A 202 -4.52 10.94 -9.53
C GLU A 202 -3.06 10.50 -9.58
N LEU A 203 -2.67 9.60 -8.68
CA LEU A 203 -1.33 9.02 -8.55
C LEU A 203 -1.42 7.50 -8.49
N PHE A 204 -0.66 6.85 -9.35
CA PHE A 204 -0.41 5.41 -9.29
C PHE A 204 1.08 5.14 -9.20
N THR A 205 1.48 4.35 -8.23
CA THR A 205 2.87 3.94 -8.09
C THR A 205 2.95 2.42 -7.88
N PHE A 206 3.92 1.79 -8.53
CA PHE A 206 4.13 0.35 -8.46
C PHE A 206 5.62 0.01 -8.48
N ASP A 207 6.04 -0.86 -7.56
CA ASP A 207 7.37 -1.45 -7.51
C ASP A 207 7.25 -2.98 -7.40
N GLY A 208 7.83 -3.72 -8.35
CA GLY A 208 7.76 -5.18 -8.39
C GLY A 208 7.77 -5.80 -9.78
N GLU A 209 7.53 -7.10 -9.85
CA GLU A 209 7.37 -7.83 -11.11
C GLU A 209 5.91 -7.83 -11.59
N ILE A 210 5.71 -7.61 -12.90
CA ILE A 210 4.37 -7.56 -13.51
C ILE A 210 4.32 -8.29 -14.84
N GLU A 211 3.33 -9.18 -15.00
CA GLU A 211 3.09 -9.90 -16.25
C GLU A 211 2.10 -9.16 -17.17
N ASN A 212 0.93 -8.74 -16.66
CA ASN A 212 -0.11 -8.06 -17.43
C ASN A 212 -0.58 -6.78 -16.76
N PHE A 213 -0.70 -5.71 -17.56
CA PHE A 213 -1.18 -4.41 -17.12
C PHE A 213 -2.34 -3.96 -18.01
N THR A 214 -3.51 -3.73 -17.42
CA THR A 214 -4.68 -3.21 -18.12
C THR A 214 -5.33 -2.12 -17.29
N ILE A 215 -5.60 -0.98 -17.91
CA ILE A 215 -6.31 0.11 -17.25
C ILE A 215 -7.44 0.63 -18.11
N SER A 216 -8.45 1.21 -17.49
CA SER A 216 -9.54 1.85 -18.22
C SER A 216 -10.15 3.00 -17.44
N ARG A 217 -10.57 4.06 -18.13
CA ARG A 217 -11.26 5.23 -17.54
C ARG A 217 -10.46 5.93 -16.43
N MET A 218 -9.14 6.07 -16.58
CA MET A 218 -8.26 6.72 -15.60
C MET A 218 -8.23 8.24 -15.83
N ASN A 219 -9.40 8.88 -15.72
CA ASN A 219 -9.64 10.23 -16.23
C ASN A 219 -8.93 11.34 -15.46
N GLN A 220 -8.53 11.10 -14.21
CA GLN A 220 -7.82 12.07 -13.36
C GLN A 220 -6.34 11.73 -13.14
N LEU A 221 -5.84 10.66 -13.77
CA LEU A 221 -4.48 10.17 -13.53
C LEU A 221 -3.47 11.16 -14.11
N LYS A 222 -2.64 11.74 -13.26
CA LYS A 222 -1.65 12.78 -13.59
C LYS A 222 -0.23 12.25 -13.52
N THR A 223 0.02 11.36 -12.56
CA THR A 223 1.37 10.85 -12.24
C THR A 223 1.35 9.33 -12.14
N VAL A 224 2.33 8.72 -12.81
CA VAL A 224 2.59 7.28 -12.76
C VAL A 224 4.08 7.08 -12.44
N GLU A 225 4.37 6.30 -11.40
CA GLU A 225 5.72 5.85 -11.05
C GLU A 225 5.78 4.33 -11.12
N LEU A 226 6.69 3.79 -11.93
CA LEU A 226 6.83 2.35 -12.12
C LEU A 226 8.28 1.96 -11.94
N SER A 227 8.56 1.08 -10.98
CA SER A 227 9.81 0.36 -10.83
C SER A 227 9.54 -1.10 -11.12
N ILE A 228 10.02 -1.60 -12.26
CA ILE A 228 9.72 -2.94 -12.73
C ILE A 228 11.02 -3.73 -12.79
N GLU A 229 11.12 -4.76 -11.95
CA GLU A 229 12.35 -5.52 -11.72
C GLU A 229 12.56 -6.61 -12.78
N GLU A 230 11.53 -7.40 -13.04
CA GLU A 230 11.48 -8.35 -14.15
C GLU A 230 10.22 -8.11 -14.98
N THR A 231 10.36 -8.20 -16.29
CA THR A 231 9.25 -8.04 -17.22
C THR A 231 9.03 -9.32 -18.01
N TYR A 232 7.78 -9.57 -18.36
CA TYR A 232 7.45 -10.42 -19.48
C TYR A 232 7.20 -9.53 -20.72
N PRO A 233 7.72 -9.87 -21.91
CA PRO A 233 7.72 -8.97 -23.08
C PRO A 233 6.33 -8.46 -23.53
N ARG A 234 5.24 -9.13 -23.13
CA ARG A 234 3.87 -8.80 -23.56
C ARG A 234 3.25 -7.66 -22.75
N GLY A 235 3.41 -7.64 -21.42
CA GLY A 235 2.77 -6.65 -20.54
C GLY A 235 3.28 -5.22 -20.75
N MET A 236 4.58 -5.07 -21.00
CA MET A 236 5.21 -3.74 -21.14
C MET A 236 4.85 -3.01 -22.43
N SER A 237 4.74 -3.73 -23.56
CA SER A 237 4.31 -3.11 -24.82
C SER A 237 2.90 -2.53 -24.74
N GLN A 238 2.04 -3.16 -23.94
CA GLN A 238 0.68 -2.70 -23.69
C GLN A 238 0.66 -1.56 -22.68
N LEU A 239 1.61 -1.48 -21.74
CA LEU A 239 1.57 -0.51 -20.66
C LEU A 239 1.49 0.94 -21.14
N LEU A 240 2.40 1.36 -22.03
CA LEU A 240 2.38 2.72 -22.57
C LEU A 240 1.13 2.97 -23.42
N ASP A 241 0.69 1.98 -24.19
CA ASP A 241 -0.51 2.07 -25.02
C ASP A 241 -1.78 2.22 -24.15
N GLU A 242 -1.87 1.47 -23.05
CA GLU A 242 -2.96 1.52 -22.09
C GLU A 242 -2.98 2.89 -21.37
N LEU A 243 -1.83 3.40 -20.93
CA LEU A 243 -1.69 4.76 -20.37
C LEU A 243 -2.12 5.83 -21.38
N SER A 244 -1.67 5.73 -22.62
CA SER A 244 -2.00 6.69 -23.68
C SER A 244 -3.48 6.72 -24.00
N ARG A 245 -4.11 5.54 -24.04
CA ARG A 245 -5.52 5.37 -24.42
C ARG A 245 -6.47 5.72 -23.27
N ASN A 246 -6.08 5.43 -22.02
CA ASN A 246 -6.99 5.45 -20.88
C ASN A 246 -6.69 6.51 -19.82
N ALA A 247 -5.54 7.20 -19.89
CA ALA A 247 -5.15 8.28 -18.96
C ALA A 247 -4.90 9.61 -19.71
N PRO A 248 -5.97 10.31 -20.14
CA PRO A 248 -5.86 11.49 -21.02
C PRO A 248 -5.20 12.71 -20.35
N LEU A 249 -5.12 12.75 -19.02
CA LEU A 249 -4.51 13.83 -18.24
C LEU A 249 -3.10 13.48 -17.73
N LEU A 250 -2.54 12.34 -18.13
CA LEU A 250 -1.22 11.90 -17.69
C LEU A 250 -0.14 12.90 -18.16
N GLN A 251 0.61 13.45 -17.21
CA GLN A 251 1.63 14.47 -17.43
C GLN A 251 3.02 14.01 -17.02
N THR A 252 3.09 13.19 -15.96
CA THR A 252 4.33 12.78 -15.32
C THR A 252 4.44 11.26 -15.33
N LEU A 253 5.51 10.74 -15.91
CA LEU A 253 5.85 9.32 -15.91
C LEU A 253 7.28 9.14 -15.42
N PHE A 254 7.45 8.35 -14.35
CA PHE A 254 8.73 7.82 -13.93
C PHE A 254 8.74 6.32 -14.23
N LEU A 255 9.75 5.84 -14.95
CA LEU A 255 9.86 4.45 -15.34
C LEU A 255 11.28 3.93 -15.15
N THR A 256 11.43 3.03 -14.19
CA THR A 256 12.61 2.21 -13.97
C THR A 256 12.31 0.80 -14.46
N ALA A 257 12.98 0.32 -15.49
CA ALA A 257 12.72 -1.02 -16.06
C ALA A 257 13.91 -1.53 -16.89
N ASP A 258 13.94 -2.84 -17.14
CA ASP A 258 14.78 -3.42 -18.19
C ASP A 258 14.18 -3.16 -19.58
N PHE A 259 14.88 -2.35 -20.38
CA PHE A 259 14.41 -1.90 -21.70
C PHE A 259 14.75 -2.85 -22.85
N ASP A 260 15.58 -3.88 -22.63
CA ASP A 260 15.92 -4.83 -23.70
C ASP A 260 14.66 -5.61 -24.14
N GLN A 261 13.69 -5.76 -23.24
CA GLN A 261 12.39 -6.38 -23.51
C GLN A 261 11.40 -5.49 -24.29
N PHE A 262 11.60 -4.17 -24.29
CA PHE A 262 10.71 -3.21 -24.94
C PHE A 262 10.74 -3.28 -26.48
N LEU A 263 11.85 -3.78 -27.05
CA LEU A 263 12.17 -3.74 -28.48
C LEU A 263 11.25 -4.59 -29.37
N SER A 264 10.54 -5.56 -28.81
CA SER A 264 9.85 -6.57 -29.63
C SER A 264 8.52 -6.12 -30.26
N HIS A 265 7.89 -5.03 -29.78
CA HIS A 265 6.52 -4.66 -30.18
C HIS A 265 6.26 -3.16 -30.43
N ALA A 266 7.23 -2.26 -30.20
CA ALA A 266 7.04 -0.80 -30.28
C ALA A 266 6.73 -0.23 -31.69
N HIS A 267 6.87 -1.05 -32.74
CA HIS A 267 6.80 -0.62 -34.13
C HIS A 267 5.40 -0.28 -34.68
N ASN A 268 4.30 -0.46 -33.93
CA ASN A 268 2.95 -0.41 -34.51
C ASN A 268 1.97 0.64 -33.98
N ASN A 269 2.30 1.48 -33.00
CA ASN A 269 1.31 2.43 -32.44
C ASN A 269 1.74 3.90 -32.43
N ASN A 270 0.79 4.76 -32.84
CA ASN A 270 0.95 6.20 -33.09
C ASN A 270 0.50 7.11 -31.94
N GLN A 271 0.16 6.57 -30.76
CA GLN A 271 -0.35 7.35 -29.64
C GLN A 271 0.48 7.06 -28.39
N THR A 272 1.23 8.06 -27.91
CA THR A 272 1.83 8.04 -26.56
C THR A 272 1.12 9.05 -25.66
N PRO A 273 1.33 9.00 -24.33
CA PRO A 273 0.72 9.96 -23.45
C PRO A 273 1.31 11.34 -23.74
N LYS A 274 0.50 12.39 -23.54
CA LYS A 274 0.93 13.78 -23.74
C LYS A 274 1.75 14.27 -22.55
N LEU A 275 2.87 13.61 -22.30
CA LEU A 275 3.75 13.85 -21.16
C LEU A 275 4.41 15.23 -21.23
N THR A 276 4.55 15.87 -20.07
CA THR A 276 5.36 17.08 -19.86
C THR A 276 6.63 16.76 -19.07
N HIS A 277 6.61 15.72 -18.23
CA HIS A 277 7.74 15.23 -17.47
C HIS A 277 7.91 13.72 -17.67
N LEU A 278 9.10 13.31 -18.07
CA LEU A 278 9.48 11.92 -18.26
C LEU A 278 10.83 11.67 -17.61
N GLU A 279 10.86 10.75 -16.66
CA GLU A 279 12.08 10.26 -16.03
C GLU A 279 12.22 8.77 -16.31
N LEU A 280 13.39 8.39 -16.81
CA LEU A 280 13.67 7.02 -17.22
C LEU A 280 14.97 6.55 -16.58
N THR A 281 14.89 5.41 -15.89
CA THR A 281 16.04 4.78 -15.26
C THR A 281 16.22 3.39 -15.86
N PRO A 282 16.94 3.26 -17.00
CA PRO A 282 17.17 1.98 -17.62
C PRO A 282 18.00 1.05 -16.74
N LYS A 283 17.49 -0.18 -16.57
CA LYS A 283 18.27 -1.34 -16.17
C LYS A 283 18.74 -2.06 -17.45
N GLY A 284 19.99 -2.55 -17.52
CA GLY A 284 20.52 -3.33 -18.66
C GLY A 284 21.42 -2.57 -19.66
N GLU A 285 21.99 -3.30 -20.63
CA GLU A 285 23.05 -2.80 -21.54
C GLU A 285 22.51 -2.14 -22.84
N TYR A 286 21.27 -2.40 -23.29
CA TYR A 286 20.80 -2.03 -24.65
C TYR A 286 19.49 -1.22 -24.73
N GLY A 287 19.16 -0.43 -23.71
CA GLY A 287 17.89 0.33 -23.65
C GLY A 287 17.72 1.50 -24.64
N TRP A 288 18.77 1.98 -25.33
CA TRP A 288 18.79 3.27 -26.03
C TRP A 288 17.73 3.49 -27.12
N ASN A 289 17.30 2.45 -27.84
CA ASN A 289 16.34 2.60 -28.94
C ASN A 289 14.90 2.90 -28.46
N VAL A 290 14.57 2.47 -27.24
CA VAL A 290 13.24 2.69 -26.65
C VAL A 290 13.02 4.16 -26.30
N PHE A 291 14.07 4.81 -25.81
CA PHE A 291 14.08 6.24 -25.51
C PHE A 291 13.68 7.04 -26.74
N VAL A 292 14.23 6.70 -27.90
CA VAL A 292 14.00 7.42 -29.15
C VAL A 292 12.52 7.38 -29.54
N ASP A 293 11.87 6.21 -29.41
CA ASP A 293 10.45 6.07 -29.74
C ASP A 293 9.52 6.82 -28.78
N ILE A 294 9.80 6.79 -27.47
CA ILE A 294 8.99 7.53 -26.48
C ILE A 294 9.15 9.05 -26.68
N LEU A 295 10.37 9.50 -26.99
CA LEU A 295 10.67 10.92 -27.24
C LEU A 295 10.01 11.44 -28.51
N TYR A 296 10.08 10.73 -29.63
CA TYR A 296 9.46 11.16 -30.88
C TYR A 296 7.94 11.32 -30.76
N LYS A 297 7.31 10.51 -29.92
CA LYS A 297 5.86 10.49 -29.77
C LYS A 297 5.37 11.48 -28.68
N SER A 298 6.26 12.09 -27.90
CA SER A 298 5.93 13.06 -26.83
C SER A 298 6.32 14.51 -27.17
N PRO A 299 5.64 15.17 -28.15
CA PRO A 299 6.04 16.48 -28.67
C PRO A 299 5.88 17.64 -27.66
N LYS A 300 5.26 17.40 -26.50
CA LYS A 300 5.03 18.39 -25.43
C LYS A 300 5.98 18.21 -24.23
N LEU A 301 6.97 17.34 -24.35
CA LEU A 301 7.88 17.06 -23.24
C LEU A 301 8.71 18.30 -22.90
N GLU A 302 8.62 18.73 -21.64
CA GLU A 302 9.36 19.89 -21.11
C GLU A 302 10.58 19.45 -20.32
N VAL A 303 10.48 18.32 -19.61
CA VAL A 303 11.55 17.74 -18.80
C VAL A 303 11.76 16.29 -19.20
N LEU A 304 13.01 15.98 -19.56
CA LEU A 304 13.50 14.61 -19.75
C LEU A 304 14.67 14.39 -18.79
N VAL A 305 14.54 13.43 -17.90
CA VAL A 305 15.64 12.93 -17.06
C VAL A 305 15.92 11.50 -17.46
N VAL A 306 17.19 11.19 -17.72
CA VAL A 306 17.65 9.82 -17.96
C VAL A 306 18.75 9.52 -16.96
N GLU A 307 18.44 8.69 -15.97
CA GLU A 307 19.39 8.28 -14.95
C GLU A 307 20.05 6.98 -15.36
N VAL A 308 21.35 7.02 -15.62
CA VAL A 308 22.10 5.79 -15.95
C VAL A 308 22.42 5.08 -14.63
N SER A 309 21.74 3.97 -14.34
CA SER A 309 22.10 3.13 -13.20
C SER A 309 23.52 2.63 -13.40
N LYS A 310 24.45 3.00 -12.51
CA LYS A 310 25.77 2.36 -12.46
C LYS A 310 25.54 0.95 -11.93
N GLY A 311 25.63 -0.04 -12.83
CA GLY A 311 25.67 -1.46 -12.47
C GLY A 311 26.84 -1.81 -11.56
#